data_AF-A0A2R6CM24-F1
#
_entry.id   AF-A0A2R6CM24-F1
#
_cell.length_a   1.000
_cell.length_b   1.000
_cell.length_c   1.000
_cell.angle_alpha   90.00
_cell.angle_beta   90.00
_cell.angle_gamma   90.00
#
_symmetry.space_group_name_H-M   'P 1'
#
loop_
_entity.id
_entity.type
_entity.pdbx_description
1 polymer ?
#
loop_
_entity_poly.entity_id
_entity_poly.type
_entity_poly.pdbx_seq_one_letter_code
_entity_poly.pdbx_strand_id
1 'polypeptide(L)'
;MDNTDPEGKATTLRAEVRSICHNCGDWTLQTADPSTVIEAAEGIAERLAGEVLTERQALAYLLREVVELDRETVAAAVDSSPSNVDNLQRRATEKVDDARRVVDELDTLQSGEE
;
A
#
# COMPACT_ATOMS: atom_id res chain seq x y z
N MET A 1 5.54 17.22 -19.10
CA MET A 1 4.96 17.71 -17.84
C MET A 1 4.17 16.54 -17.30
N ASP A 2 4.86 15.68 -16.55
CA ASP A 2 4.36 14.41 -16.05
C ASP A 2 3.72 14.66 -14.69
N ASN A 3 2.40 14.84 -14.69
CA ASN A 3 1.64 15.15 -13.48
C ASN A 3 1.30 13.82 -12.81
N THR A 4 2.25 13.29 -12.04
CA THR A 4 2.06 12.06 -11.27
C THR A 4 1.31 12.41 -9.99
N ASP A 5 -0.01 12.36 -10.06
CA ASP A 5 -0.92 12.49 -8.92
C ASP A 5 -0.87 11.20 -8.07
N PRO A 6 -0.33 11.25 -6.83
CA PRO A 6 -0.19 10.05 -5.99
C PRO A 6 -1.52 9.63 -5.34
N GLU A 7 -2.45 10.57 -5.15
CA GLU A 7 -3.75 10.35 -4.50
C GLU A 7 -4.76 9.65 -5.42
N GLY A 8 -4.75 9.98 -6.70
CA GLY A 8 -5.51 9.33 -7.76
C GLY A 8 -5.12 7.87 -7.92
N LYS A 9 -3.83 7.53 -7.74
CA LYS A 9 -3.36 6.14 -7.84
C LYS A 9 -3.75 5.29 -6.62
N ALA A 10 -3.72 5.85 -5.42
CA ALA A 10 -4.21 5.17 -4.21
C ALA A 10 -5.74 4.97 -4.26
N THR A 11 -6.45 5.94 -4.83
CA THR A 11 -7.89 5.86 -5.09
C THR A 11 -8.21 4.81 -6.16
N THR A 12 -7.41 4.72 -7.22
CA THR A 12 -7.52 3.66 -8.24
C THR A 12 -7.28 2.28 -7.64
N LEU A 13 -6.27 2.08 -6.79
CA LEU A 13 -6.04 0.79 -6.13
C LEU A 13 -7.25 0.38 -5.26
N ARG A 14 -7.81 1.34 -4.50
CA ARG A 14 -9.03 1.13 -3.71
C ARG A 14 -10.27 0.92 -4.58
N ALA A 15 -10.34 1.53 -5.76
CA ALA A 15 -11.48 1.44 -6.66
C ALA A 15 -11.44 0.18 -7.54
N GLU A 16 -10.27 -0.30 -7.97
CA GLU A 16 -10.10 -1.57 -8.67
C GLU A 16 -10.43 -2.75 -7.75
N VAL A 17 -10.04 -2.66 -6.46
CA VAL A 17 -10.49 -3.60 -5.41
C VAL A 17 -12.00 -3.49 -5.13
N ARG A 18 -12.65 -2.38 -5.52
CA ARG A 18 -14.03 -2.05 -5.13
C ARG A 18 -14.97 -1.73 -6.31
N SER A 19 -14.67 -2.18 -7.53
CA SER A 19 -15.52 -1.92 -8.70
C SER A 19 -16.77 -2.82 -8.71
N ILE A 20 -17.73 -2.40 -7.88
CA ILE A 20 -19.18 -2.28 -8.13
C ILE A 20 -19.81 -3.35 -9.05
N CYS A 21 -20.36 -4.40 -8.43
CA CYS A 21 -21.43 -5.20 -9.04
C CYS A 21 -22.71 -4.36 -9.14
N HIS A 22 -23.15 -4.04 -10.36
CA HIS A 22 -24.36 -3.24 -10.59
C HIS A 22 -25.67 -4.05 -10.53
N ASN A 23 -25.63 -5.33 -10.16
CA ASN A 23 -26.80 -6.18 -9.99
C ASN A 23 -26.51 -7.45 -9.16
N CYS A 24 -26.19 -7.31 -7.87
CA CYS A 24 -26.03 -8.47 -6.99
C CYS A 24 -27.02 -8.38 -5.82
N GLY A 25 -28.14 -9.08 -5.97
CA GLY A 25 -28.73 -9.73 -4.80
C GLY A 25 -27.72 -10.73 -4.24
N ASP A 26 -27.57 -10.72 -2.92
CA ASP A 26 -26.77 -11.66 -2.12
C ASP A 26 -25.24 -11.57 -2.27
N TRP A 27 -24.68 -10.65 -1.47
CA TRP A 27 -23.34 -10.62 -0.86
C TRP A 27 -22.30 -11.65 -1.32
N THR A 28 -21.62 -11.36 -2.43
CA THR A 28 -20.26 -11.86 -2.65
C THR A 28 -19.36 -10.73 -3.12
N LEU A 29 -18.40 -10.35 -2.25
CA LEU A 29 -17.22 -9.58 -2.62
C LEU A 29 -16.58 -10.25 -3.83
N GLN A 30 -16.49 -9.55 -4.96
CA GLN A 30 -15.64 -9.97 -6.07
C GLN A 30 -14.20 -9.80 -5.60
N THR A 31 -13.69 -10.81 -4.90
CA THR A 31 -12.27 -10.91 -4.56
C THR A 31 -11.52 -10.97 -5.87
N ALA A 32 -10.82 -9.88 -6.24
CA ALA A 32 -9.79 -9.94 -7.25
C ALA A 32 -8.85 -11.11 -6.92
N ASP A 33 -8.40 -11.83 -7.95
CA ASP A 33 -7.50 -12.96 -7.74
C ASP A 33 -6.28 -12.48 -6.93
N PRO A 34 -5.89 -13.18 -5.84
CA PRO A 34 -4.79 -12.75 -4.98
C PRO A 34 -3.50 -12.46 -5.76
N SER A 35 -3.24 -13.16 -6.86
CA SER A 35 -2.06 -12.92 -7.70
C SER A 35 -2.10 -11.56 -8.39
N THR A 36 -3.26 -11.12 -8.88
CA THR A 36 -3.43 -9.79 -9.48
C THR A 36 -3.21 -8.68 -8.47
N VAL A 37 -3.68 -8.87 -7.24
CA VAL A 37 -3.48 -7.90 -6.16
C VAL A 37 -2.00 -7.80 -5.75
N ILE A 38 -1.31 -8.94 -5.70
CA ILE A 38 0.13 -8.98 -5.41
C ILE A 38 0.93 -8.28 -6.52
N GLU A 39 0.66 -8.57 -7.80
CA GLU A 39 1.33 -7.93 -8.94
C GLU A 39 1.13 -6.41 -8.94
N ALA A 40 -0.08 -5.93 -8.66
CA ALA A 40 -0.34 -4.51 -8.51
C ALA A 40 0.43 -3.89 -7.33
N ALA A 41 0.52 -4.60 -6.20
CA ALA A 41 1.27 -4.14 -5.04
C ALA A 41 2.78 -4.10 -5.30
N GLU A 42 3.34 -5.03 -6.08
CA GLU A 42 4.75 -5.02 -6.50
C GLU A 42 5.08 -3.75 -7.30
N GLY A 43 4.26 -3.40 -8.30
CA GLY A 43 4.47 -2.18 -9.09
C GLY A 43 4.33 -0.87 -8.29
N ILE A 44 3.59 -0.89 -7.17
CA ILE A 44 3.54 0.25 -6.24
C ILE A 44 4.74 0.23 -5.30
N ALA A 45 5.14 -0.95 -4.82
CA ALA A 45 6.29 -1.12 -3.93
C ALA A 45 7.57 -0.60 -4.59
N GLU A 46 7.77 -0.88 -5.89
CA GLU A 46 8.90 -0.37 -6.66
C GLU A 46 8.93 1.18 -6.67
N ARG A 47 7.78 1.84 -6.82
CA ARG A 47 7.68 3.30 -6.83
C ARG A 47 7.82 3.93 -5.46
N LEU A 48 7.44 3.22 -4.40
CA LEU A 48 7.62 3.66 -3.01
C LEU A 48 9.02 3.36 -2.49
N ALA A 49 9.71 2.41 -3.09
CA ALA A 49 11.08 2.09 -2.75
C ALA A 49 12.01 3.27 -3.04
N GLY A 50 13.00 3.46 -2.19
CA GLY A 50 13.95 4.56 -2.29
C GLY A 50 14.88 4.59 -1.09
N GLU A 51 15.32 5.79 -0.70
CA GLU A 51 16.24 5.97 0.43
C GLU A 51 15.59 5.61 1.78
N VAL A 52 14.29 5.82 1.90
CA VAL A 52 13.54 5.59 3.14
C VAL A 52 13.09 4.14 3.26
N LEU A 53 12.40 3.60 2.25
CA LEU A 53 11.87 2.24 2.24
C LEU A 53 12.63 1.35 1.25
N THR A 54 12.96 0.12 1.66
CA THR A 54 13.32 -0.90 0.67
C THR A 54 12.07 -1.41 -0.03
N GLU A 55 12.22 -1.93 -1.24
CA GLU A 55 11.11 -2.53 -2.00
C GLU A 55 10.39 -3.63 -1.19
N ARG A 56 11.15 -4.49 -0.51
CA ARG A 56 10.58 -5.53 0.37
C ARG A 56 9.79 -4.97 1.55
N GLN A 57 10.24 -3.85 2.13
CA GLN A 57 9.52 -3.16 3.20
C GLN A 57 8.23 -2.52 2.67
N ALA A 58 8.31 -1.85 1.51
CA ALA A 58 7.15 -1.26 0.86
C ALA A 58 6.11 -2.32 0.48
N LEU A 59 6.53 -3.45 -0.10
CA LEU A 59 5.63 -4.54 -0.47
C LEU A 59 4.99 -5.20 0.76
N ALA A 60 5.76 -5.48 1.81
CA ALA A 60 5.21 -6.01 3.06
C ALA A 60 4.18 -5.06 3.71
N TYR A 61 4.44 -3.75 3.68
CA TYR A 61 3.50 -2.73 4.16
C TYR A 61 2.21 -2.71 3.35
N LEU A 62 2.32 -2.64 2.02
CA LEU A 62 1.15 -2.62 1.13
C LEU A 62 0.27 -3.86 1.33
N LEU A 63 0.87 -5.05 1.35
CA LEU A 63 0.10 -6.29 1.44
C LEU A 63 -0.53 -6.51 2.83
N ARG A 64 0.10 -6.06 3.92
CA ARG A 64 -0.42 -6.24 5.30
C ARG A 64 -1.33 -5.11 5.76
N GLU A 65 -0.98 -3.86 5.49
CA GLU A 65 -1.68 -2.69 6.03
C GLU A 65 -2.70 -2.09 5.07
N VAL A 66 -2.50 -2.23 3.75
CA VAL A 66 -3.40 -1.65 2.75
C VAL A 66 -4.36 -2.69 2.18
N VAL A 67 -3.85 -3.89 1.88
CA VAL A 67 -4.63 -5.00 1.32
C VAL A 67 -5.16 -5.96 2.41
N GLU A 68 -4.53 -5.98 3.58
CA GLU A 68 -4.91 -6.82 4.73
C GLU A 68 -4.79 -8.34 4.47
N LEU A 69 -3.83 -8.78 3.65
CA LEU A 69 -3.54 -10.20 3.45
C LEU A 69 -2.95 -10.86 4.70
N ASP A 70 -3.18 -12.17 4.84
CA ASP A 70 -2.59 -12.95 5.93
C ASP A 70 -1.06 -13.04 5.82
N ARG A 71 -0.43 -13.33 6.95
CA ARG A 71 1.02 -13.28 7.10
C ARG A 71 1.71 -14.32 6.20
N GLU A 72 1.10 -15.48 6.02
CA GLU A 72 1.63 -16.59 5.25
C GLU A 72 1.62 -16.27 3.75
N THR A 73 0.54 -15.67 3.25
CA THR A 73 0.45 -15.18 1.86
C THR A 73 1.49 -14.09 1.58
N VAL A 74 1.66 -13.13 2.50
CA VAL A 74 2.68 -12.07 2.34
C VAL A 74 4.09 -12.64 2.37
N ALA A 75 4.35 -13.65 3.22
CA ALA A 75 5.64 -14.31 3.30
C ALA A 75 6.04 -14.96 1.96
N ALA A 76 5.07 -15.59 1.28
CA ALA A 76 5.27 -16.12 -0.06
C ALA A 76 5.56 -15.01 -1.08
N ALA A 77 4.79 -13.92 -1.07
CA ALA A 77 4.95 -12.80 -2.00
C ALA A 77 6.29 -12.07 -1.85
N VAL A 78 6.77 -11.87 -0.63
CA VAL A 78 8.02 -11.13 -0.35
C VAL A 78 9.27 -12.03 -0.22
N ASP A 79 9.14 -13.29 -0.64
CA ASP A 79 10.16 -14.36 -0.55
C ASP A 79 10.86 -14.37 0.82
N SER A 80 10.07 -14.59 1.88
CA SER A 80 10.54 -14.47 3.26
C SER A 80 9.87 -15.42 4.23
N SER A 81 10.40 -15.48 5.46
CA SER A 81 9.71 -16.17 6.55
C SER A 81 8.58 -15.29 7.11
N PRO A 82 7.49 -15.89 7.64
CA PRO A 82 6.42 -15.13 8.29
C PRO A 82 6.91 -14.21 9.42
N SER A 83 7.90 -14.67 10.20
CA SER A 83 8.53 -13.86 11.25
C SER A 83 9.29 -12.64 10.72
N ASN A 84 9.87 -12.73 9.53
CA ASN A 84 10.56 -11.62 8.90
C ASN A 84 9.58 -10.63 8.26
N VAL A 85 8.41 -11.11 7.79
CA VAL A 85 7.30 -10.24 7.33
C VAL A 85 6.88 -9.27 8.43
N ASP A 86 6.66 -9.76 9.65
CA ASP A 86 6.27 -8.90 10.78
C ASP A 86 7.35 -7.84 11.07
N ASN A 87 8.64 -8.18 10.90
CA ASN A 87 9.72 -7.21 11.05
C ASN A 87 9.70 -6.16 9.92
N LEU A 88 9.56 -6.61 8.67
CA LEU A 88 9.50 -5.74 7.49
C LEU A 88 8.32 -4.77 7.59
N GLN A 89 7.13 -5.28 7.91
CA GLN A 89 5.92 -4.50 8.08
C GLN A 89 6.08 -3.48 9.20
N ARG A 90 6.51 -3.88 10.41
CA ARG A 90 6.72 -2.93 11.52
C ARG A 90 7.70 -1.81 11.12
N ARG A 91 8.84 -2.16 10.52
CA ARG A 91 9.84 -1.16 10.09
C ARG A 91 9.33 -0.24 9.01
N ALA A 92 8.54 -0.76 8.08
CA ALA A 92 7.93 0.03 7.03
C ALA A 92 6.90 1.00 7.61
N THR A 93 6.02 0.53 8.50
CA THR A 93 5.02 1.36 9.19
C THR A 93 5.68 2.50 9.96
N GLU A 94 6.71 2.21 10.77
CA GLU A 94 7.46 3.24 11.51
C GLU A 94 7.98 4.37 10.59
N LYS A 95 8.49 4.01 9.41
CA LYS A 95 9.01 4.97 8.44
C LYS A 95 7.93 5.74 7.71
N VAL A 96 6.83 5.08 7.34
CA VAL A 96 5.68 5.72 6.69
C VAL A 96 5.02 6.72 7.63
N ASP A 97 4.86 6.37 8.90
CA ASP A 97 4.25 7.24 9.90
C ASP A 97 5.14 8.46 10.19
N ASP A 98 6.47 8.27 10.25
CA ASP A 98 7.40 9.40 10.38
C ASP A 98 7.35 10.33 9.17
N ALA A 99 7.33 9.77 7.95
CA ALA A 99 7.20 10.56 6.72
C ALA A 99 5.88 11.33 6.66
N ARG A 100 4.76 10.70 7.04
CA ARG A 100 3.44 11.35 7.14
C ARG A 100 3.48 12.53 8.10
N ARG A 101 4.02 12.32 9.31
CA ARG A 101 4.16 13.38 10.31
C ARG A 101 4.97 14.57 9.79
N VAL A 102 6.04 14.33 9.03
CA VAL A 102 6.83 15.41 8.43
C VAL A 102 6.03 16.16 7.36
N VAL A 103 5.32 15.45 6.48
CA VAL A 103 4.47 16.08 5.46
C VAL A 103 3.35 16.91 6.12
N ASP A 104 2.67 16.38 7.13
CA ASP A 104 1.60 17.08 7.85
C ASP A 104 2.09 18.40 8.49
N GLU A 105 3.31 18.40 9.05
CA GLU A 105 3.93 19.60 9.61
C GLU A 105 4.28 20.63 8.52
N LEU A 106 4.82 20.16 7.38
CA LEU A 106 5.13 21.05 6.25
C LEU A 106 3.88 21.69 5.67
N ASP A 107 2.79 20.92 5.54
CA ASP A 107 1.50 21.43 5.07
C ASP A 107 0.92 22.47 6.04
N THR A 108 1.08 22.24 7.35
CA THR A 108 0.68 23.19 8.40
C THR A 108 1.44 24.50 8.29
N LEU A 109 2.76 24.43 8.05
CA LEU A 109 3.60 25.63 7.89
C LEU A 109 3.23 26.43 6.64
N GLN A 110 3.01 25.76 5.50
CA GLN A 110 2.64 26.42 4.24
C GLN A 110 1.25 27.07 4.30
N SER A 111 0.32 26.46 5.02
CA SER A 111 -1.04 26.99 5.21
C SER A 111 -1.11 28.15 6.21
N GLY A 112 -0.06 28.37 7.01
CA GLY A 112 0.04 29.45 8.00
C GLY A 112 0.63 30.76 7.46
N GLU A 113 1.04 30.80 6.19
CA GLU A 113 1.65 31.96 5.52
C GLU A 113 0.66 32.78 4.65
N GLU A 114 -0.66 32.56 4.79
CA GLU A 114 -1.74 33.30 4.09
C GLU A 114 -2.40 34.41 4.94
#